data_AF-A0A920UCT6-F1
#
_entry.id   AF-A0A920UCT6-F1
#
_cell.length_a   1.000
_cell.length_b   1.000
_cell.length_c   1.000
_cell.angle_alpha   90.00
_cell.angle_beta   90.00
_cell.angle_gamma   90.00
#
_symmetry.space_group_name_H-M   'P 1'
#
loop_
_entity.id
_entity.type
_entity.pdbx_description
1 polymer ?
#
loop_
_entity_poly.entity_id
_entity_poly.type
_entity_poly.pdbx_seq_one_letter_code
_entity_poly.pdbx_strand_id
1 'polypeptide(L)'
;MPVAPKSEEGMIRYLSSKIFKGIGKKTAQRIVNKFGNDTFKIIDSSPELLSKIKGVNRKQQKSLLNSWAEQRGLRDVMTFLRGVGISHSFAQRIYAKHGMNSIPLIKANPYLLTDLSGIGFLTADGIAHNLGFDKYSPHRAAAGLLYMLEQQVLNGHTCYPLPDLLEKKSFRASYRKNIP
;
A
#
# COMPACT_ATOMS: atom_id res chain seq x y z
N MET A 1 1.98 -9.36 6.97
CA MET A 1 2.75 -10.01 5.89
C MET A 1 4.08 -10.44 6.48
N PRO A 2 4.60 -11.63 6.14
CA PRO A 2 5.75 -12.17 6.83
C PRO A 2 6.97 -11.32 6.51
N VAL A 3 7.70 -10.97 7.56
CA VAL A 3 9.08 -10.49 7.51
C VAL A 3 9.88 -11.46 6.63
N ALA A 4 10.83 -10.94 5.84
CA ALA A 4 11.71 -11.81 5.05
C ALA A 4 12.26 -12.91 5.97
N PRO A 5 12.03 -14.19 5.65
CA PRO A 5 12.37 -15.28 6.56
C PRO A 5 13.87 -15.28 6.81
N LYS A 6 14.26 -15.34 8.08
CA LYS A 6 15.67 -15.38 8.49
C LYS A 6 16.23 -16.80 8.57
N SER A 7 15.36 -17.82 8.58
CA SER A 7 15.79 -19.22 8.54
C SER A 7 16.00 -19.68 7.10
N GLU A 8 16.99 -20.55 6.89
CA GLU A 8 17.28 -21.13 5.57
C GLU A 8 16.06 -21.83 4.98
N GLU A 9 15.37 -22.66 5.78
CA GLU A 9 14.14 -23.34 5.37
C GLU A 9 13.04 -22.36 4.93
N GLY A 10 12.91 -21.23 5.62
CA GLY A 10 11.96 -20.19 5.27
C GLY A 10 12.35 -19.48 3.97
N MET A 11 13.64 -19.20 3.77
CA MET A 11 14.15 -18.62 2.51
C MET A 11 13.90 -19.55 1.32
N ILE A 12 14.14 -20.84 1.50
CA ILE A 12 13.90 -21.87 0.48
C ILE A 12 12.42 -21.93 0.14
N ARG A 13 11.54 -22.00 1.15
CA ARG A 13 10.09 -22.03 0.97
C ARG A 13 9.57 -20.79 0.25
N TYR A 14 10.12 -19.62 0.59
CA TYR A 14 9.75 -18.36 -0.04
C TYR A 14 10.16 -18.32 -1.51
N LEU A 15 11.42 -18.63 -1.83
CA LEU A 15 11.93 -18.67 -3.20
C LEU A 15 11.28 -19.76 -4.06
N SER A 16 10.86 -20.88 -3.47
CA SER A 16 10.15 -21.95 -4.18
C SER A 16 8.63 -21.75 -4.24
N SER A 17 8.13 -20.61 -3.77
CA SER A 17 6.69 -20.33 -3.77
C SER A 17 6.17 -20.03 -5.18
N LYS A 18 4.84 -20.05 -5.35
CA LYS A 18 4.19 -19.70 -6.63
C LYS A 18 4.46 -18.27 -7.11
N ILE A 19 5.02 -17.42 -6.23
CA ILE A 19 5.42 -16.05 -6.55
C ILE A 19 6.56 -16.06 -7.58
N PHE A 20 7.54 -16.96 -7.42
CA PHE A 20 8.73 -17.02 -8.26
C PHE A 20 8.60 -18.14 -9.29
N LYS A 21 8.00 -17.81 -10.43
CA LYS A 21 7.77 -18.78 -11.52
C LYS A 21 9.10 -19.36 -12.01
N GLY A 22 9.18 -20.68 -12.06
CA GLY A 22 10.35 -21.40 -12.56
C GLY A 22 11.46 -21.65 -11.53
N ILE A 23 11.30 -21.21 -10.26
CA ILE A 23 12.20 -21.57 -9.17
C ILE A 23 11.56 -22.70 -8.34
N GLY A 24 12.03 -23.94 -8.55
CA GLY A 24 11.62 -25.09 -7.76
C GLY A 24 12.41 -25.23 -6.46
N LYS A 25 11.93 -26.08 -5.54
CA LYS A 25 12.59 -26.34 -4.23
C LYS A 25 14.08 -26.66 -4.35
N LYS A 26 14.48 -27.49 -5.33
CA LYS A 26 15.90 -27.83 -5.57
C LYS A 26 16.75 -26.62 -5.99
N THR A 27 16.20 -25.72 -6.81
CA THR A 27 16.91 -24.51 -7.26
C THR A 27 16.98 -23.49 -6.12
N ALA A 28 15.88 -23.29 -5.38
CA ALA A 28 15.84 -22.45 -4.19
C ALA A 28 16.86 -22.92 -3.13
N GLN A 29 16.95 -24.22 -2.88
CA GLN A 29 17.97 -24.80 -2.00
C GLN A 29 19.39 -24.46 -2.46
N ARG A 30 19.71 -24.57 -3.75
CA ARG A 30 21.05 -24.24 -4.26
C ARG A 30 21.38 -22.77 -4.11
N ILE A 31 20.40 -21.87 -4.30
CA ILE A 31 20.58 -20.44 -4.08
C ILE A 31 20.89 -20.18 -2.61
N VAL A 32 20.06 -20.69 -1.70
CA VAL A 32 20.21 -20.48 -0.26
C VAL A 32 21.48 -21.14 0.28
N ASN A 33 21.83 -22.35 -0.16
CA ASN A 33 23.08 -23.00 0.26
C ASN A 33 24.34 -22.24 -0.21
N LYS A 34 24.25 -21.51 -1.33
CA LYS A 34 25.41 -20.77 -1.88
C LYS A 34 25.61 -19.42 -1.20
N PHE A 35 24.52 -18.74 -0.83
CA PHE A 35 24.54 -17.36 -0.34
C PHE A 35 24.12 -17.22 1.13
N GLY A 36 23.57 -18.27 1.74
CA GLY A 36 23.10 -18.29 3.12
C GLY A 36 22.12 -17.14 3.40
N ASN A 37 22.36 -16.46 4.52
CA ASN A 37 21.55 -15.33 4.98
C ASN A 37 21.63 -14.10 4.05
N ASP A 38 22.64 -14.01 3.20
CA ASP A 38 22.80 -12.91 2.24
C ASP A 38 22.03 -13.14 0.94
N THR A 39 21.28 -14.23 0.81
CA THR A 39 20.53 -14.58 -0.41
C THR A 39 19.70 -13.41 -0.96
N PHE A 40 18.88 -12.78 -0.12
CA PHE A 40 18.03 -11.66 -0.55
C PHE A 40 18.84 -10.40 -0.87
N LYS A 41 19.93 -10.15 -0.14
CA LYS A 41 20.84 -9.03 -0.41
C LYS A 41 21.53 -9.20 -1.77
N ILE A 42 21.93 -10.41 -2.12
CA ILE A 42 22.55 -10.72 -3.41
C ILE A 42 21.55 -10.59 -4.55
N ILE A 43 20.29 -11.01 -4.36
CA ILE A 43 19.24 -10.77 -5.37
C ILE A 43 19.03 -9.27 -5.60
N ASP A 44 19.14 -8.44 -4.56
CA ASP A 44 18.99 -6.97 -4.65
C ASP A 44 20.20 -6.24 -5.25
N SER A 45 21.44 -6.64 -4.88
CA SER A 45 22.66 -5.86 -5.14
C SER A 45 23.60 -6.47 -6.18
N SER A 46 23.56 -7.78 -6.36
CA SER A 46 24.47 -8.50 -7.26
C SER A 46 23.76 -9.68 -7.96
N PRO A 47 22.64 -9.40 -8.67
CA PRO A 47 21.81 -10.45 -9.26
C PRO A 47 22.54 -11.29 -10.32
N GLU A 48 23.63 -10.79 -10.91
CA GLU A 48 24.51 -11.51 -11.82
C GLU A 48 25.12 -12.77 -11.19
N LEU A 49 25.32 -12.80 -9.87
CA LEU A 49 25.85 -13.98 -9.18
C LEU A 49 24.89 -15.18 -9.23
N LEU A 50 23.60 -14.95 -9.46
CA LEU A 50 22.61 -16.03 -9.64
C LEU A 50 22.91 -16.91 -10.86
N SER A 51 23.57 -16.36 -11.89
CA SER A 51 23.98 -17.11 -13.09
C SER A 51 25.04 -18.18 -12.80
N LYS A 52 25.78 -18.04 -11.68
CA LYS A 52 26.80 -19.01 -11.26
C LYS A 52 26.19 -20.27 -10.62
N ILE A 53 24.86 -20.30 -10.42
CA ILE A 53 24.17 -21.42 -9.78
C ILE A 53 23.69 -22.41 -10.84
N LYS A 54 24.12 -23.67 -10.70
CA LYS A 54 23.67 -24.77 -11.55
C LYS A 54 22.14 -24.92 -11.48
N GLY A 55 21.48 -24.76 -12.63
CA GLY A 55 20.02 -24.86 -12.75
C GLY A 55 19.26 -23.54 -12.63
N VAL A 56 19.97 -22.39 -12.64
CA VAL A 56 19.40 -21.06 -12.88
C VAL A 56 19.81 -20.64 -14.30
N ASN A 57 18.89 -20.74 -15.25
CA ASN A 57 19.11 -20.22 -16.60
C ASN A 57 18.74 -18.72 -16.70
N ARG A 58 19.15 -18.04 -17.77
CA ARG A 58 18.85 -16.61 -17.98
C ARG A 58 17.34 -16.29 -17.89
N LYS A 59 16.47 -17.18 -18.36
CA LYS A 59 15.01 -17.00 -18.32
C LYS A 59 14.48 -17.03 -16.88
N GLN A 60 14.95 -17.99 -16.07
CA GLN A 60 14.62 -18.11 -14.65
C GLN A 60 15.18 -16.94 -13.85
N GLN A 61 16.42 -16.53 -14.11
CA GLN A 61 17.03 -15.37 -13.47
C GLN A 61 16.19 -14.12 -13.73
N LYS A 62 15.85 -13.83 -14.99
CA LYS A 62 15.01 -12.68 -15.35
C LYS A 62 13.63 -12.75 -14.68
N SER A 63 12.99 -13.92 -14.70
CA SER A 63 11.69 -14.11 -14.04
C SER A 63 11.77 -13.89 -12.53
N LEU A 64 12.81 -14.41 -11.88
CA LEU A 64 13.06 -14.23 -10.45
C LEU A 64 13.23 -12.74 -10.12
N LEU A 65 14.04 -12.01 -10.89
CA LEU A 65 14.29 -10.59 -10.66
C LEU A 65 13.04 -9.73 -10.86
N ASN A 66 12.23 -10.02 -11.88
CA ASN A 66 10.97 -9.32 -12.09
C ASN A 66 10.00 -9.53 -10.92
N SER A 67 9.75 -10.80 -10.54
CA SER A 67 8.90 -11.12 -9.40
C SER A 67 9.46 -10.55 -8.10
N TRP A 68 10.78 -10.52 -7.94
CA TRP A 68 11.44 -9.93 -6.78
C TRP A 68 11.20 -8.42 -6.69
N ALA A 69 11.38 -7.70 -7.79
CA ALA A 69 11.10 -6.26 -7.87
C ALA A 69 9.63 -5.94 -7.56
N GLU A 70 8.69 -6.72 -8.09
CA GLU A 70 7.26 -6.58 -7.79
C GLU A 70 6.96 -6.81 -6.29
N GLN A 71 7.56 -7.84 -5.69
CA GLN A 71 7.40 -8.12 -4.25
C GLN A 71 8.01 -7.01 -3.38
N ARG A 72 9.13 -6.43 -3.81
CA ARG A 72 9.76 -5.30 -3.13
C ARG A 72 8.86 -4.07 -3.16
N GLY A 73 8.39 -3.68 -4.34
CA GLY A 73 7.47 -2.56 -4.49
C GLY A 73 6.18 -2.75 -3.70
N LEU A 74 5.63 -3.97 -3.69
CA LEU A 74 4.48 -4.32 -2.84
C LEU A 74 4.79 -4.09 -1.35
N ARG A 75 5.95 -4.54 -0.89
CA ARG A 75 6.38 -4.36 0.51
C ARG A 75 6.53 -2.89 0.86
N ASP A 76 7.11 -2.10 -0.03
CA ASP A 76 7.33 -0.67 0.19
C ASP A 76 5.99 0.08 0.29
N VAL A 77 5.05 -0.19 -0.63
CA VAL A 77 3.68 0.33 -0.57
C VAL A 77 2.99 -0.07 0.73
N MET A 78 3.03 -1.35 1.09
CA MET A 78 2.38 -1.85 2.31
C MET A 78 2.97 -1.23 3.58
N THR A 79 4.28 -1.01 3.60
CA THR A 79 4.98 -0.38 4.73
C THR A 79 4.59 1.08 4.86
N PHE A 80 4.56 1.81 3.73
CA PHE A 80 4.10 3.19 3.68
C PHE A 80 2.65 3.33 4.16
N LEU A 81 1.74 2.53 3.60
CA LEU A 81 0.31 2.59 3.93
C LEU A 81 0.08 2.31 5.42
N ARG A 82 0.80 1.34 5.99
CA ARG A 82 0.74 1.09 7.44
C ARG A 82 1.27 2.27 8.25
N GLY A 83 2.38 2.88 7.81
CA GLY A 83 2.99 4.03 8.47
C GLY A 83 2.07 5.24 8.57
N VAL A 84 1.14 5.42 7.62
CA VAL A 84 0.15 6.51 7.63
C VAL A 84 -1.15 6.16 8.35
N GLY A 85 -1.23 4.97 8.97
CA GLY A 85 -2.37 4.51 9.75
C GLY A 85 -3.42 3.71 8.97
N ILE A 86 -3.14 3.30 7.73
CA ILE A 86 -4.06 2.48 6.94
C ILE A 86 -3.95 1.01 7.38
N SER A 87 -5.11 0.39 7.65
CA SER A 87 -5.17 -1.02 8.05
C SER A 87 -4.68 -1.94 6.93
N HIS A 88 -4.26 -3.16 7.28
CA HIS A 88 -3.72 -4.09 6.30
C HIS A 88 -4.71 -4.46 5.19
N SER A 89 -5.99 -4.63 5.52
CA SER A 89 -7.03 -4.97 4.55
C SER A 89 -7.28 -3.85 3.54
N PHE A 90 -7.30 -2.59 4.01
CA PHE A 90 -7.41 -1.44 3.10
C PHE A 90 -6.16 -1.27 2.25
N ALA A 91 -4.96 -1.48 2.81
CA ALA A 91 -3.72 -1.42 2.06
C ALA A 91 -3.69 -2.42 0.90
N GLN A 92 -4.18 -3.65 1.10
CA GLN A 92 -4.34 -4.64 0.04
C GLN A 92 -5.28 -4.16 -1.09
N ARG A 93 -6.40 -3.53 -0.74
CA ARG A 93 -7.37 -3.02 -1.72
C ARG A 93 -6.84 -1.81 -2.51
N ILE A 94 -6.17 -0.89 -1.82
CA ILE A 94 -5.48 0.26 -2.43
C ILE A 94 -4.46 -0.22 -3.45
N TYR A 95 -3.64 -1.20 -3.06
CA TYR A 95 -2.64 -1.80 -3.94
C TYR A 95 -3.29 -2.55 -5.11
N ALA A 96 -4.36 -3.29 -4.88
CA ALA A 96 -5.08 -3.99 -5.96
C ALA A 96 -5.63 -3.02 -7.01
N LYS A 97 -6.07 -1.82 -6.60
CA LYS A 97 -6.62 -0.79 -7.50
C LYS A 97 -5.53 0.00 -8.23
N HIS A 98 -4.43 0.34 -7.56
CA HIS A 98 -3.45 1.32 -8.07
C HIS A 98 -2.01 0.79 -8.22
N GLY A 99 -1.73 -0.43 -7.76
CA GLY A 99 -0.41 -1.06 -7.85
C GLY A 99 0.71 -0.22 -7.24
N MET A 100 1.80 -0.04 -7.99
CA MET A 100 2.93 0.79 -7.55
C MET A 100 2.58 2.28 -7.42
N ASN A 101 1.52 2.73 -8.09
CA ASN A 101 1.12 4.14 -8.08
C ASN A 101 0.33 4.52 -6.81
N SER A 102 0.07 3.58 -5.90
CA SER A 102 -0.67 3.85 -4.66
C SER A 102 -0.03 4.97 -3.83
N ILE A 103 1.29 4.96 -3.63
CA ILE A 103 1.99 5.98 -2.83
C ILE A 103 1.86 7.37 -3.47
N PRO A 104 2.28 7.61 -4.73
CA PRO A 104 2.23 8.94 -5.32
C PRO A 104 0.79 9.46 -5.43
N LEU A 105 -0.19 8.61 -5.73
CA LEU A 105 -1.59 9.01 -5.80
C LEU A 105 -2.11 9.49 -4.43
N ILE A 106 -1.84 8.75 -3.36
CA ILE A 106 -2.28 9.12 -2.02
C ILE A 106 -1.59 10.39 -1.52
N LYS A 107 -0.31 10.58 -1.86
CA LYS A 107 0.41 11.81 -1.54
C LYS A 107 -0.14 13.02 -2.30
N ALA A 108 -0.55 12.84 -3.55
CA ALA A 108 -1.13 13.90 -4.37
C ALA A 108 -2.55 14.27 -3.91
N ASN A 109 -3.39 13.27 -3.67
CA ASN A 109 -4.75 13.47 -3.19
C ASN A 109 -5.21 12.29 -2.29
N PRO A 110 -5.13 12.43 -0.96
CA PRO A 110 -5.54 11.38 -0.02
C PRO A 110 -7.06 11.15 -0.01
N TYR A 111 -7.85 12.12 -0.49
CA TYR A 111 -9.30 11.98 -0.56
C TYR A 111 -9.76 11.02 -1.67
N LEU A 112 -8.89 10.60 -2.60
CA LEU A 112 -9.19 9.50 -3.53
C LEU A 112 -9.49 8.17 -2.81
N LEU A 113 -9.09 8.06 -1.53
CA LEU A 113 -9.41 6.90 -0.72
C LEU A 113 -10.91 6.78 -0.44
N THR A 114 -11.71 7.85 -0.56
CA THR A 114 -13.17 7.78 -0.36
C THR A 114 -13.88 6.93 -1.40
N ASP A 115 -13.28 6.73 -2.57
CA ASP A 115 -13.80 5.82 -3.61
C ASP A 115 -13.76 4.34 -3.18
N LEU A 116 -13.01 4.02 -2.12
CA LEU A 116 -12.91 2.66 -1.60
C LEU A 116 -14.00 2.44 -0.56
N SER A 117 -14.91 1.51 -0.86
CA SER A 117 -15.95 1.09 0.08
C SER A 117 -15.37 0.83 1.48
N GLY A 118 -15.91 1.47 2.52
CA GLY A 118 -15.44 1.37 3.90
C GLY A 118 -14.40 2.42 4.32
N ILE A 119 -13.94 3.28 3.41
CA ILE A 119 -13.19 4.49 3.76
C ILE A 119 -14.09 5.69 3.46
N GLY A 120 -14.63 6.31 4.51
CA GLY A 120 -15.38 7.57 4.39
C GLY A 120 -14.46 8.79 4.47
N PHE A 121 -15.04 9.97 4.22
CA PHE A 121 -14.34 11.25 4.32
C PHE A 121 -13.59 11.43 5.65
N LEU A 122 -14.20 11.10 6.80
CA LEU A 122 -13.56 11.25 8.11
C LEU A 122 -12.27 10.42 8.24
N THR A 123 -12.29 9.18 7.74
CA THR A 123 -11.12 8.31 7.73
C THR A 123 -10.05 8.83 6.78
N ALA A 124 -10.45 9.28 5.59
CA ALA A 124 -9.54 9.89 4.62
C ALA A 124 -8.92 11.19 5.15
N ASP A 125 -9.67 12.03 5.87
CA ASP A 125 -9.18 13.27 6.48
C ASP A 125 -8.18 13.00 7.61
N GLY A 126 -8.39 11.94 8.40
CA GLY A 126 -7.41 11.49 9.40
C GLY A 126 -6.09 11.04 8.77
N ILE A 127 -6.16 10.28 7.67
CA ILE A 127 -4.98 9.86 6.90
C ILE A 127 -4.28 11.08 6.26
N ALA A 128 -5.05 12.00 5.68
CA ALA A 128 -4.53 13.24 5.11
C ALA A 128 -3.80 14.07 6.15
N HIS A 129 -4.35 14.16 7.38
CA HIS A 129 -3.69 14.84 8.48
C HIS A 129 -2.37 14.19 8.88
N ASN A 130 -2.33 12.85 9.00
CA ASN A 130 -1.09 12.10 9.30
C ASN A 130 -0.02 12.27 8.22
N LEU A 131 -0.44 12.49 6.97
CA LEU A 131 0.45 12.79 5.84
C LEU A 131 0.96 14.24 5.82
N GLY A 132 0.46 15.11 6.71
CA GLY A 132 0.77 16.54 6.69
C GLY A 132 0.08 17.30 5.55
N PHE A 133 -1.03 16.79 5.04
CA PHE A 133 -1.76 17.40 3.93
C PHE A 133 -2.42 18.72 4.38
N ASP A 134 -2.46 19.71 3.48
CA ASP A 134 -2.97 21.03 3.82
C ASP A 134 -4.47 21.00 4.14
N LYS A 135 -4.81 21.55 5.31
CA LYS A 135 -6.18 21.69 5.82
C LYS A 135 -7.03 22.66 4.99
N TYR A 136 -6.41 23.51 4.18
CA TYR A 136 -7.07 24.43 3.26
C TYR A 136 -7.05 23.94 1.81
N SER A 137 -6.62 22.71 1.57
CA SER A 137 -6.58 22.14 0.22
C SER A 137 -7.97 22.13 -0.43
N PRO A 138 -8.10 22.51 -1.72
CA PRO A 138 -9.35 22.39 -2.45
C PRO A 138 -9.84 20.95 -2.53
N HIS A 139 -8.93 19.96 -2.52
CA HIS A 139 -9.30 18.53 -2.49
C HIS A 139 -10.06 18.17 -1.21
N ARG A 140 -9.64 18.73 -0.07
CA ARG A 140 -10.32 18.54 1.21
C ARG A 140 -11.69 19.20 1.23
N ALA A 141 -11.77 20.43 0.72
CA ALA A 141 -13.02 21.17 0.64
C ALA A 141 -14.06 20.42 -0.22
N ALA A 142 -13.64 19.94 -1.41
CA ALA A 142 -14.51 19.17 -2.29
C ALA A 142 -14.99 17.86 -1.65
N ALA A 143 -14.07 17.09 -1.05
CA ALA A 143 -14.42 15.83 -0.40
C ALA A 143 -15.31 16.03 0.83
N GLY A 144 -15.07 17.08 1.62
CA GLY A 144 -15.90 17.43 2.78
C GLY A 144 -17.30 17.89 2.36
N LEU A 145 -17.41 18.66 1.28
CA LEU A 145 -18.70 19.10 0.72
C LEU A 145 -19.53 17.90 0.25
N LEU A 146 -18.91 16.99 -0.52
CA LEU A 146 -19.57 15.78 -0.99
C LEU A 146 -20.07 14.95 0.20
N TYR A 147 -19.22 14.75 1.21
CA TYR A 147 -19.60 14.05 2.43
C TYR A 147 -20.82 14.68 3.13
N MET A 148 -20.87 16.01 3.24
CA MET A 148 -22.01 16.69 3.87
C MET A 148 -23.31 16.48 3.09
N LEU A 149 -23.24 16.51 1.75
CA LEU A 149 -24.38 16.24 0.89
C LEU A 149 -24.83 14.78 1.03
N GLU A 150 -23.90 13.82 1.04
CA GLU A 150 -24.19 12.41 1.30
C GLU A 150 -24.90 12.22 2.64
N GLN A 151 -24.50 12.94 3.69
CA GLN A 151 -25.21 12.91 4.98
C GLN A 151 -26.64 13.47 4.88
N GLN A 152 -26.89 14.49 4.05
CA GLN A 152 -28.25 15.00 3.86
C GLN A 152 -29.12 14.02 3.06
N VAL A 153 -28.53 13.32 2.09
CA VAL A 153 -29.22 12.25 1.35
C VAL A 153 -29.67 11.13 2.29
N LEU A 154 -28.82 10.74 3.25
CA LEU A 154 -29.17 9.77 4.29
C LEU A 154 -30.33 10.24 5.19
N ASN A 155 -30.51 11.55 5.36
CA ASN A 155 -31.65 12.15 6.07
C ASN A 155 -32.92 12.26 5.20
N GLY A 156 -32.90 11.74 3.96
CA GLY A 156 -34.03 11.77 3.04
C GLY A 156 -34.14 13.04 2.20
N HIS A 157 -33.13 13.91 2.22
CA HIS A 157 -33.13 15.13 1.42
C HIS A 157 -32.62 14.86 0.00
N THR A 158 -33.31 15.39 -1.01
CA THR A 158 -32.90 15.35 -2.42
C THR A 158 -32.28 16.66 -2.91
N CYS A 159 -32.49 17.75 -2.16
CA CYS A 159 -31.86 19.04 -2.34
C CYS A 159 -31.52 19.65 -0.97
N TYR A 160 -30.53 20.54 -0.93
CA TYR A 160 -30.15 21.24 0.31
C TYR A 160 -29.79 22.70 -0.02
N PRO A 161 -30.32 23.70 0.71
CA PRO A 161 -30.01 25.10 0.46
C PRO A 161 -28.51 25.39 0.60
N LEU A 162 -27.94 26.12 -0.37
CA LEU A 162 -26.54 26.51 -0.34
C LEU A 162 -26.19 27.39 0.88
N PRO A 163 -27.01 28.38 1.31
CA PRO A 163 -26.72 29.16 2.51
C PRO A 163 -26.55 28.28 3.74
N ASP A 164 -27.48 27.36 3.98
CA ASP A 164 -27.44 26.43 5.11
C ASP A 164 -26.22 25.51 5.05
N LEU A 165 -25.82 25.09 3.85
CA LEU A 165 -24.64 24.25 3.64
C LEU A 165 -23.34 24.97 4.02
N LEU A 166 -23.24 26.26 3.68
CA LEU A 166 -22.10 27.12 4.01
C LEU A 166 -22.11 27.54 5.48
N GLU A 167 -23.30 27.75 6.07
CA GLU A 167 -23.50 28.10 7.48
C GLU A 167 -23.31 26.94 8.45
N LYS A 168 -23.45 25.68 7.99
CA LYS A 168 -23.14 24.45 8.75
C LYS A 168 -21.62 24.33 8.96
N LYS A 169 -21.09 25.32 9.69
CA LYS A 169 -19.75 25.49 10.25
C LYS A 169 -18.68 24.64 9.56
N SER A 170 -18.29 25.07 8.37
CA SER A 170 -16.87 25.27 8.00
C SER A 170 -15.85 24.59 8.92
N PHE A 171 -15.72 23.26 8.83
CA PHE A 171 -14.59 22.43 9.28
C PHE A 171 -14.06 22.55 10.74
N ARG A 172 -14.59 23.45 11.56
CA ARG A 172 -14.15 23.72 12.93
C ARG A 172 -14.98 22.84 13.87
N ALA A 173 -14.43 21.71 14.31
CA ALA A 173 -14.59 21.16 15.69
C ALA A 173 -14.56 19.61 15.84
N SER A 174 -14.05 18.81 14.90
CA SER A 174 -13.91 17.35 15.17
C SER A 174 -12.60 16.92 15.85
N TYR A 175 -11.65 17.84 16.10
CA TYR A 175 -10.40 17.53 16.81
C TYR A 175 -10.40 17.84 18.33
N ARG A 176 -11.56 18.14 18.94
CA ARG A 176 -11.62 18.49 20.37
C ARG A 176 -12.24 17.42 21.28
N LYS A 177 -12.50 16.21 20.78
CA LYS A 177 -13.16 15.17 21.60
C LYS A 177 -12.48 13.81 21.72
N ASN A 178 -11.28 13.58 21.20
CA ASN A 178 -10.59 12.29 21.40
C ASN A 178 -9.06 12.43 21.45
N ILE A 179 -8.54 13.04 22.52
CA ILE A 179 -7.20 12.76 23.06
C ILE A 179 -7.41 12.60 24.58
N PRO A 180 -6.94 11.50 25.20
CA PRO A 180 -7.07 11.28 26.64
C PRO A 180 -6.38 12.36 27.48
#